data_AF-A0A0S3RL15-F1
#
_entry.id   AF-A0A0S3RL15-F1
#
_cell.length_a   1.000
_cell.length_b   1.000
_cell.length_c   1.000
_cell.angle_alpha   90.00
_cell.angle_beta   90.00
_cell.angle_gamma   90.00
#
_symmetry.space_group_name_H-M   'P 1'
#
loop_
_entity.id
_entity.type
_entity.pdbx_description
1 polymer ?
#
loop_
_entity_poly.entity_id
_entity_poly.type
_entity_poly.pdbx_seq_one_letter_code
_entity_poly.pdbx_strand_id
1 'polypeptide(L)'
;MILPSFPNGPMMVPALVKLLEQIVKCCYSKLPSPFPSLHTFLHTFKSWIILWSIWTITYLGFVLFQHFSLMLCLLTKHNSPQAIFKDPFRRGENILVMCDTYTAAGEPIPTNKRYNAAKIFSHPDVVAEEPWYGIEQEYTLLQKDVQWPLGWPIGGFPGPQVSKFLTQFKLESFFVADKLSIGPYYCGVGANKAFGRDIVNSHFKACLYAGINITGINGEVMPGQWEFQIGPSAGISACDDLWVARYILERITEIAGVVLSFDPQPIKGDWNCAGAHTNFSTKSMRSDGGYEVIKKAISKLEKRHKEHIAAYGEGNERRLTGKHETADINTFIWGVANRGASIRVGRDTEKKGKGYFEDRRPASNMDPYVVTSMIAQTIILWKP
;
A
#
# COMPACT_ATOMS: atom_id res chain seq x y z
N MET A 1 31.53 57.11 -5.20
CA MET A 1 32.68 56.18 -5.12
C MET A 1 32.14 54.84 -4.64
N ILE A 2 31.77 53.95 -5.55
CA ILE A 2 32.54 52.80 -6.08
C ILE A 2 32.91 51.79 -4.97
N LEU A 3 32.29 50.60 -5.05
CA LEU A 3 32.64 49.38 -4.30
C LEU A 3 33.92 48.74 -4.87
N PRO A 4 34.50 47.78 -4.13
CA PRO A 4 34.71 46.48 -4.78
C PRO A 4 34.09 45.31 -4.01
N SER A 5 33.66 44.34 -4.82
CA SER A 5 33.10 43.01 -4.55
C SER A 5 33.99 42.10 -3.70
N PHE A 6 33.38 41.30 -2.82
CA PHE A 6 33.99 40.07 -2.30
C PHE A 6 33.56 38.87 -3.16
N PRO A 7 34.50 38.02 -3.63
CA PRO A 7 34.16 36.85 -4.42
C PRO A 7 33.62 35.72 -3.53
N ASN A 8 32.55 35.08 -4.01
CA ASN A 8 32.06 33.78 -3.57
C ASN A 8 33.16 32.71 -3.75
N GLY A 9 33.54 32.04 -2.66
CA GLY A 9 34.46 30.89 -2.68
C GLY A 9 34.93 30.47 -1.28
N PRO A 10 35.31 29.18 -1.05
CA PRO A 10 35.68 28.68 0.26
C PRO A 10 37.10 29.14 0.61
N MET A 11 37.23 30.34 1.18
CA MET A 11 38.51 30.93 1.61
C MET A 11 38.67 30.98 3.14
N MET A 12 37.99 30.11 3.90
CA MET A 12 38.17 30.08 5.37
C MET A 12 39.41 29.30 5.85
N VAL A 13 40.00 28.44 5.01
CA VAL A 13 41.10 27.55 5.43
C VAL A 13 42.41 28.31 5.73
N PRO A 14 42.90 29.25 4.89
CA PRO A 14 44.17 29.92 5.17
C PRO A 14 44.09 30.88 6.37
N ALA A 15 42.91 31.45 6.61
CA ALA A 15 42.67 32.38 7.73
C ALA A 15 42.63 31.64 9.08
N LEU A 16 41.98 30.47 9.13
CA LEU A 16 41.88 29.66 10.35
C LEU A 16 43.22 29.02 10.72
N VAL A 17 44.00 28.58 9.73
CA VAL A 17 45.37 28.07 9.93
C VAL A 17 46.28 29.16 10.47
N LYS A 18 46.21 30.38 9.93
CA LYS A 18 46.97 31.54 10.46
C LYS A 18 46.58 31.90 11.90
N LEU A 19 45.30 31.82 12.26
CA LEU A 19 44.84 32.07 13.62
C LEU A 19 45.36 31.01 14.61
N LEU A 20 45.32 29.74 14.23
CA LEU A 20 45.85 28.63 15.02
C LEU A 20 47.38 28.71 15.18
N GLU A 21 48.11 29.12 14.13
CA GLU A 21 49.55 29.39 14.22
C GLU A 21 49.87 30.54 15.19
N GLN A 22 49.05 31.59 15.21
CA GLN A 22 49.21 32.72 16.14
C GLN A 22 48.96 32.28 17.60
N ILE A 23 47.93 31.47 17.85
CA ILE A 23 47.63 30.93 19.18
C ILE A 23 48.78 30.04 19.67
N VAL A 24 49.30 29.16 18.80
CA VAL A 24 50.42 28.27 19.14
C VAL A 24 51.71 29.06 19.42
N LYS A 25 52.01 30.09 18.63
CA LYS A 25 53.17 30.99 18.87
C LYS A 25 53.05 31.75 20.19
N CYS A 26 51.85 32.23 20.52
CA CYS A 26 51.59 32.94 21.78
C CYS A 26 51.76 32.03 23.01
N CYS A 27 51.45 30.75 22.90
CA CYS A 27 51.67 29.77 23.96
C CYS A 27 53.16 29.40 24.10
N TYR A 28 53.92 29.40 23.01
CA TYR A 28 55.34 29.05 22.99
C TYR A 28 56.25 30.12 23.62
N SER A 29 55.90 31.40 23.48
CA SER A 29 56.71 32.52 24.00
C SER A 29 56.62 32.72 25.52
N LYS A 30 55.81 31.94 26.22
CA LYS A 30 55.64 32.00 27.69
C LYS A 30 56.25 30.83 28.45
N LEU A 31 56.97 29.92 27.78
CA LEU A 31 57.54 28.72 28.40
C LEU A 31 59.08 28.85 28.56
N PRO A 32 59.65 28.62 29.75
CA PRO A 32 61.10 28.60 29.94
C PRO A 32 61.71 27.25 29.50
N SER A 33 62.53 27.28 28.43
CA SER A 33 63.52 26.29 27.92
C SER A 33 63.11 24.79 27.81
N PRO A 34 63.79 23.98 26.96
CA PRO A 34 63.10 22.89 26.26
C PRO A 34 63.15 21.54 27.00
N PHE A 35 61.99 20.94 27.24
CA PHE A 35 61.87 19.51 27.55
C PHE A 35 61.67 18.70 26.24
N PRO A 36 62.54 17.73 25.91
CA PRO A 36 62.43 16.94 24.68
C PRO A 36 61.13 16.13 24.53
N SER A 37 60.42 15.85 25.64
CA SER A 37 59.17 15.07 25.65
C SER A 37 57.95 15.87 25.18
N LEU A 38 57.96 17.19 25.31
CA LEU A 38 56.83 18.05 24.93
C LEU A 38 56.74 18.23 23.41
N HIS A 39 57.91 18.25 22.73
CA HIS A 39 57.96 18.44 21.28
C HIS A 39 57.43 17.21 20.52
N THR A 40 57.71 16.00 21.02
CA THR A 40 57.15 14.75 20.49
C THR A 40 55.65 14.66 20.78
N PHE A 41 55.21 15.01 22.00
CA PHE A 41 53.78 15.03 22.36
C PHE A 41 52.98 16.00 21.47
N LEU A 42 53.49 17.21 21.24
CA LEU A 42 52.84 18.20 20.38
C LEU A 42 52.84 17.79 18.90
N HIS A 43 53.86 17.09 18.42
CA HIS A 43 53.86 16.56 17.05
C HIS A 43 52.81 15.46 16.88
N THR A 44 52.72 14.53 17.83
CA THR A 44 51.72 13.46 17.82
C THR A 44 50.30 14.01 17.96
N PHE A 45 50.11 15.03 18.81
CA PHE A 45 48.83 15.69 19.01
C PHE A 45 48.38 16.51 17.77
N LYS A 46 49.31 17.21 17.11
CA LYS A 46 49.06 17.88 15.82
C LYS A 46 48.66 16.88 14.74
N SER A 47 49.36 15.76 14.62
CA SER A 47 49.03 14.70 13.65
C SER A 47 47.64 14.10 13.92
N TRP A 48 47.26 13.90 15.19
CA TRP A 48 45.94 13.41 15.57
C TRP A 48 44.82 14.41 15.26
N ILE A 49 45.00 15.70 15.55
CA ILE A 49 44.03 16.74 15.20
C ILE A 49 43.86 16.84 13.69
N ILE A 50 44.94 16.75 12.91
CA ILE A 50 44.89 16.78 11.45
C ILE A 50 44.11 15.56 10.92
N LEU A 51 44.41 14.35 11.40
CA LEU A 51 43.71 13.13 10.98
C LEU A 51 42.23 13.14 11.38
N TRP A 52 41.91 13.59 12.59
CA TRP A 52 40.52 13.72 13.05
C TRP A 52 39.75 14.78 12.27
N SER A 53 40.39 15.90 11.94
CA SER A 53 39.79 16.94 11.10
C SER A 53 39.55 16.44 9.68
N ILE A 54 40.51 15.72 9.08
CA ILE A 54 40.34 15.10 7.75
C ILE A 54 39.20 14.09 7.77
N TRP A 55 39.15 13.21 8.79
CA TRP A 55 38.08 12.21 8.93
C TRP A 55 36.70 12.87 9.13
N THR A 56 36.63 13.91 9.95
CA THR A 56 35.37 14.64 10.20
C THR A 56 34.90 15.37 8.93
N ILE A 57 35.81 15.98 8.17
CA ILE A 57 35.50 16.67 6.91
C ILE A 57 35.09 15.67 5.82
N THR A 58 35.77 14.53 5.69
CA THR A 58 35.38 13.50 4.71
C THR A 58 34.07 12.82 5.09
N TYR A 59 33.84 12.56 6.38
CA TYR A 59 32.58 11.99 6.86
C TYR A 59 31.40 12.95 6.71
N LEU A 60 31.53 14.22 7.15
CA LEU A 60 30.50 15.23 6.92
C LEU A 60 30.31 15.51 5.43
N GLY A 61 31.39 15.53 4.64
CA GLY A 61 31.32 15.65 3.19
C GLY A 61 30.58 14.49 2.53
N PHE A 62 30.79 13.26 3.00
CA PHE A 62 30.08 12.07 2.52
C PHE A 62 28.60 12.08 2.93
N VAL A 63 28.28 12.48 4.16
CA VAL A 63 26.90 12.62 4.65
C VAL A 63 26.16 13.74 3.92
N LEU A 64 26.80 14.90 3.73
CA LEU A 64 26.25 16.01 2.95
C LEU A 64 26.10 15.63 1.48
N PHE A 65 27.05 14.90 0.89
CA PHE A 65 26.94 14.39 -0.48
C PHE A 65 25.80 13.37 -0.62
N GLN A 66 25.62 12.46 0.36
CA GLN A 66 24.46 11.57 0.38
C GLN A 66 23.15 12.33 0.49
N HIS A 67 23.04 13.34 1.37
CA HIS A 67 21.84 14.14 1.51
C HIS A 67 21.56 15.00 0.27
N PHE A 68 22.59 15.64 -0.32
CA PHE A 68 22.46 16.40 -1.56
C PHE A 68 22.12 15.50 -2.76
N SER A 69 22.71 14.32 -2.85
CA SER A 69 22.40 13.34 -3.91
C SER A 69 20.97 12.81 -3.78
N LEU A 70 20.49 12.57 -2.56
CA LEU A 70 19.09 12.21 -2.31
C LEU A 70 18.14 13.36 -2.69
N MET A 71 18.48 14.60 -2.35
CA MET A 71 17.67 15.78 -2.66
C MET A 71 17.64 16.07 -4.17
N LEU A 72 18.76 15.88 -4.89
CA LEU A 72 18.84 16.03 -6.34
C LEU A 72 18.09 14.89 -7.07
N CYS A 73 18.09 13.68 -6.53
CA CYS A 73 17.31 12.55 -7.05
C CYS A 73 15.79 12.75 -6.89
N LEU A 74 15.34 13.53 -5.91
CA LEU A 74 13.94 13.93 -5.77
C LEU A 74 13.53 15.04 -6.75
N LEU A 75 14.48 15.91 -7.14
CA LEU A 75 14.24 17.02 -8.08
C LEU A 75 14.33 16.62 -9.56
N THR A 76 14.70 15.37 -9.88
CA THR A 76 14.93 14.88 -11.25
C THR A 76 13.91 13.84 -11.71
N LYS A 77 12.80 13.66 -10.97
CA LYS A 77 11.73 12.73 -11.36
C LYS A 77 10.78 13.40 -12.34
N HIS A 78 10.49 12.70 -13.43
CA HIS A 78 9.52 13.11 -14.44
C HIS A 78 8.19 12.37 -14.21
N ASN A 79 7.09 13.13 -14.11
CA ASN A 79 5.74 12.57 -14.01
C ASN A 79 5.09 12.57 -15.40
N SER A 80 4.64 11.40 -15.84
CA SER A 80 3.97 11.21 -17.13
C SER A 80 2.47 10.98 -16.91
N PRO A 81 1.57 11.88 -17.37
CA PRO A 81 0.12 11.73 -17.22
C PRO A 81 -0.40 10.44 -17.88
N GLN A 82 -1.29 9.71 -17.18
CA GLN A 82 -1.82 8.43 -17.63
C GLN A 82 -3.34 8.37 -17.65
N ALA A 83 -4.01 8.97 -16.66
CA ALA A 83 -5.47 9.06 -16.60
C ALA A 83 -5.89 10.39 -15.96
N ILE A 84 -7.04 10.90 -16.40
CA ILE A 84 -7.61 12.17 -15.95
C ILE A 84 -8.98 11.90 -15.34
N PHE A 85 -9.22 12.48 -14.17
CA PHE A 85 -10.48 12.40 -13.43
C PHE A 85 -10.95 13.81 -13.07
N LYS A 86 -12.26 14.00 -12.88
CA LYS A 86 -12.76 15.28 -12.35
C LYS A 86 -12.36 15.41 -10.89
N ASP A 87 -11.92 16.59 -10.46
CA ASP A 87 -11.56 16.84 -9.06
C ASP A 87 -12.83 17.04 -8.20
N PRO A 88 -13.19 16.10 -7.30
CA PRO A 88 -14.41 16.21 -6.49
C PRO A 88 -14.29 17.26 -5.37
N PHE A 89 -13.08 17.71 -5.06
CA PHE A 89 -12.79 18.69 -4.01
C PHE A 89 -12.86 20.11 -4.54
N ARG A 90 -12.15 20.38 -5.65
CA ARG A 90 -12.11 21.72 -6.28
C ARG A 90 -13.28 21.97 -7.21
N ARG A 91 -13.87 20.92 -7.78
CA ARG A 91 -15.02 20.96 -8.71
C ARG A 91 -14.77 21.85 -9.95
N GLY A 92 -15.83 22.13 -10.71
CA GLY A 92 -15.72 22.89 -11.96
C GLY A 92 -14.82 22.18 -12.97
N GLU A 93 -13.98 22.95 -13.65
CA GLU A 93 -13.03 22.45 -14.67
C GLU A 93 -11.73 21.90 -14.08
N ASN A 94 -11.63 21.76 -12.75
CA ASN A 94 -10.43 21.21 -12.10
C ASN A 94 -10.38 19.69 -12.24
N ILE A 95 -9.16 19.16 -12.37
CA ILE A 95 -8.91 17.74 -12.64
C ILE A 95 -7.89 17.13 -11.66
N LEU A 96 -8.01 15.83 -11.44
CA LEU A 96 -6.98 14.97 -10.87
C LEU A 96 -6.28 14.22 -12.01
N VAL A 97 -4.95 14.07 -11.91
CA VAL A 97 -4.14 13.40 -12.93
C VAL A 97 -3.34 12.28 -12.29
N MET A 98 -3.67 11.04 -12.66
CA MET A 98 -2.87 9.87 -12.30
C MET A 98 -1.64 9.83 -13.19
N CYS A 99 -0.45 9.65 -12.60
CA CYS A 99 0.82 9.75 -13.30
C CYS A 99 1.69 8.52 -13.09
N ASP A 100 2.45 8.17 -14.12
CA ASP A 100 3.63 7.33 -14.00
C ASP A 100 4.85 8.16 -13.59
N THR A 101 5.79 7.53 -12.91
CA THR A 101 7.02 8.18 -12.43
C THR A 101 8.25 7.60 -13.11
N TYR A 102 9.11 8.48 -13.63
CA TYR A 102 10.33 8.15 -14.36
C TYR A 102 11.53 8.92 -13.81
N THR A 103 12.73 8.40 -14.06
CA THR A 103 13.99 9.14 -13.91
C THR A 103 14.09 10.25 -14.97
N ALA A 104 15.00 11.21 -14.79
CA ALA A 104 15.28 12.22 -15.80
C ALA A 104 15.74 11.63 -17.15
N ALA A 105 16.30 10.42 -17.15
CA ALA A 105 16.70 9.71 -18.37
C ALA A 105 15.52 9.05 -19.11
N GLY A 106 14.30 9.10 -18.56
CA GLY A 106 13.12 8.46 -19.15
C GLY A 106 12.91 7.01 -18.72
N GLU A 107 13.74 6.47 -17.83
CA GLU A 107 13.60 5.10 -17.31
C GLU A 107 12.58 5.02 -16.16
N PRO A 108 11.69 4.02 -16.11
CA PRO A 108 10.71 3.88 -15.03
C PRO A 108 11.44 3.64 -13.70
N ILE A 109 11.06 4.38 -12.64
CA ILE A 109 11.67 4.17 -11.32
C ILE A 109 11.24 2.81 -10.73
N PRO A 110 11.99 2.23 -9.77
CA PRO A 110 11.69 0.89 -9.23
C PRO A 110 10.28 0.71 -8.64
N THR A 111 9.67 1.79 -8.14
CA THR A 111 8.31 1.79 -7.58
C THR A 111 7.22 2.01 -8.64
N ASN A 112 7.56 2.32 -9.89
CA ASN A 112 6.60 2.37 -10.98
C ASN A 112 6.23 0.94 -11.41
N LYS A 113 5.21 0.37 -10.77
CA LYS A 113 4.69 -0.96 -11.10
C LYS A 113 3.75 -0.95 -12.29
N ARG A 114 3.11 0.20 -12.57
CA ARG A 114 2.20 0.41 -13.69
C ARG A 114 2.87 0.17 -15.04
N TYR A 115 4.11 0.62 -15.22
CA TYR A 115 4.86 0.40 -16.47
C TYR A 115 4.94 -1.08 -16.89
N ASN A 116 5.24 -1.98 -15.95
CA ASN A 116 5.30 -3.42 -16.26
C ASN A 116 3.91 -4.03 -16.42
N ALA A 117 2.92 -3.59 -15.63
CA ALA A 117 1.53 -4.02 -15.81
C ALA A 117 0.99 -3.63 -17.20
N ALA A 118 1.30 -2.42 -17.67
CA ALA A 118 0.91 -1.93 -18.99
C ALA A 118 1.48 -2.80 -20.12
N LYS A 119 2.72 -3.30 -19.98
CA LYS A 119 3.29 -4.27 -20.95
C LYS A 119 2.49 -5.57 -21.01
N ILE A 120 2.09 -6.11 -19.86
CA ILE A 120 1.26 -7.32 -19.81
C ILE A 120 -0.11 -7.08 -20.44
N PHE A 121 -0.78 -5.98 -20.08
CA PHE A 121 -2.11 -5.66 -20.62
C PHE A 121 -2.10 -5.28 -22.11
N SER A 122 -0.95 -4.86 -22.63
CA SER A 122 -0.77 -4.58 -24.07
C SER A 122 -0.36 -5.82 -24.87
N HIS A 123 -0.10 -6.96 -24.22
CA HIS A 123 0.25 -8.19 -24.93
C HIS A 123 -0.94 -8.67 -25.78
N PRO A 124 -0.75 -9.02 -27.07
CA PRO A 124 -1.86 -9.37 -27.98
C PRO A 124 -2.82 -10.42 -27.43
N ASP A 125 -2.30 -11.51 -26.85
CA ASP A 125 -3.12 -12.57 -26.25
C ASP A 125 -3.95 -12.08 -25.04
N VAL A 126 -3.43 -11.13 -24.26
CA VAL A 126 -4.16 -10.53 -23.13
C VAL A 126 -5.22 -9.58 -23.63
N VAL A 127 -4.92 -8.76 -24.65
CA VAL A 127 -5.90 -7.88 -25.30
C VAL A 127 -7.06 -8.69 -25.88
N ALA A 128 -6.77 -9.80 -26.57
CA ALA A 128 -7.78 -10.66 -27.19
C ALA A 128 -8.74 -11.31 -26.17
N GLU A 129 -8.25 -11.60 -24.96
CA GLU A 129 -9.05 -12.19 -23.89
C GLU A 129 -9.83 -11.15 -23.06
N GLU A 130 -9.66 -9.84 -23.29
CA GLU A 130 -10.42 -8.77 -22.63
C GLU A 130 -10.61 -8.99 -21.11
N PRO A 131 -9.51 -9.01 -20.32
CA PRO A 131 -9.56 -9.29 -18.88
C PRO A 131 -10.30 -8.19 -18.13
N TRP A 132 -11.30 -8.59 -17.35
CA TRP A 132 -12.06 -7.72 -16.46
C TRP A 132 -11.73 -8.01 -15.00
N TYR A 133 -11.65 -6.95 -14.22
CA TYR A 133 -11.39 -6.98 -12.80
C TYR A 133 -12.51 -6.26 -12.03
N GLY A 134 -12.94 -6.85 -10.93
CA GLY A 134 -13.72 -6.19 -9.89
C GLY A 134 -12.98 -6.30 -8.56
N ILE A 135 -12.54 -5.20 -7.96
CA ILE A 135 -11.71 -5.22 -6.75
C ILE A 135 -12.50 -4.69 -5.56
N GLU A 136 -12.60 -5.52 -4.53
CA GLU A 136 -13.29 -5.26 -3.25
C GLU A 136 -12.26 -4.71 -2.26
N GLN A 137 -12.14 -3.40 -2.13
CA GLN A 137 -11.16 -2.75 -1.26
C GLN A 137 -11.71 -2.58 0.15
N GLU A 138 -11.22 -3.40 1.09
CA GLU A 138 -11.50 -3.21 2.51
C GLU A 138 -10.48 -2.24 3.14
N TYR A 139 -10.90 -1.51 4.17
CA TYR A 139 -10.07 -0.58 4.93
C TYR A 139 -10.64 -0.35 6.32
N THR A 140 -9.80 0.13 7.24
CA THR A 140 -10.20 0.47 8.62
C THR A 140 -9.96 1.93 8.92
N LEU A 141 -10.93 2.58 9.56
CA LEU A 141 -10.82 3.95 10.02
C LEU A 141 -10.27 3.98 11.45
N LEU A 142 -9.29 4.84 11.71
CA LEU A 142 -8.60 4.97 13.00
C LEU A 142 -8.71 6.40 13.54
N GLN A 143 -8.77 6.52 14.86
CA GLN A 143 -8.68 7.77 15.61
C GLN A 143 -7.25 8.32 15.50
N LYS A 144 -7.12 9.58 15.08
CA LYS A 144 -5.84 10.20 14.74
C LYS A 144 -4.79 10.13 15.85
N ASP A 145 -5.16 10.48 17.08
CA ASP A 145 -4.18 10.68 18.16
C ASP A 145 -3.72 9.38 18.83
N VAL A 146 -4.59 8.36 18.84
CA VAL A 146 -4.35 7.10 19.54
C VAL A 146 -4.16 5.90 18.59
N GLN A 147 -4.33 6.09 17.29
CA GLN A 147 -4.26 5.03 16.27
C GLN A 147 -5.15 3.82 16.61
N TRP A 148 -6.30 4.09 17.22
CA TRP A 148 -7.28 3.08 17.66
C TRP A 148 -8.53 3.13 16.77
N PRO A 149 -9.23 2.02 16.48
CA PRO A 149 -10.31 2.04 15.49
C PRO A 149 -11.42 3.03 15.83
N LEU A 150 -12.00 3.64 14.81
CA LEU A 150 -13.02 4.66 14.95
C LEU A 150 -14.28 4.07 15.60
N GLY A 151 -14.78 4.74 16.64
CA GLY A 151 -15.94 4.29 17.42
C GLY A 151 -15.61 3.29 18.54
N TRP A 152 -14.37 2.86 18.67
CA TRP A 152 -13.95 1.98 19.77
C TRP A 152 -13.66 2.79 21.04
N PRO A 153 -13.97 2.23 22.23
CA PRO A 153 -13.55 2.86 23.48
C PRO A 153 -12.02 2.85 23.58
N ILE A 154 -11.45 3.98 24.00
CA ILE A 154 -10.00 4.11 24.17
C ILE A 154 -9.51 3.10 25.21
N GLY A 155 -8.53 2.27 24.85
CA GLY A 155 -8.00 1.21 25.71
C GLY A 155 -8.96 0.02 25.92
N GLY A 156 -10.05 -0.06 25.14
CA GLY A 156 -11.03 -1.13 25.25
C GLY A 156 -11.52 -1.62 23.89
N PHE A 157 -12.50 -2.53 23.95
CA PHE A 157 -13.10 -3.18 22.80
C PHE A 157 -14.62 -2.93 22.77
N PRO A 158 -15.23 -2.81 21.57
CA PRO A 158 -16.69 -2.82 21.45
C PRO A 158 -17.24 -4.23 21.68
N GLY A 159 -18.56 -4.40 21.55
CA GLY A 159 -19.17 -5.74 21.59
C GLY A 159 -18.62 -6.67 20.50
N PRO A 160 -18.77 -8.00 20.64
CA PRO A 160 -18.17 -8.96 19.73
C PRO A 160 -18.73 -8.85 18.30
N GLN A 161 -17.86 -9.07 17.31
CA GLN A 161 -18.21 -9.10 15.89
C GLN A 161 -18.90 -10.39 15.42
N VAL A 162 -19.01 -11.39 16.30
CA VAL A 162 -19.78 -12.62 16.06
C VAL A 162 -20.77 -12.77 17.21
N SER A 163 -22.07 -12.86 16.88
CA SER A 163 -23.10 -13.09 17.90
C SER A 163 -23.26 -14.59 18.12
N LYS A 164 -22.78 -15.13 19.24
CA LYS A 164 -23.16 -16.50 19.65
C LYS A 164 -24.59 -16.46 20.18
N PHE A 165 -25.58 -16.54 19.29
CA PHE A 165 -26.91 -16.96 19.72
C PHE A 165 -26.82 -18.43 20.09
N LEU A 166 -26.56 -18.70 21.37
CA LEU A 166 -26.92 -19.96 21.99
C LEU A 166 -28.44 -20.04 21.98
N THR A 167 -29.04 -20.51 20.89
CA THR A 167 -30.37 -21.12 20.97
C THR A 167 -30.19 -22.40 21.76
N GLN A 168 -30.22 -22.30 23.08
CA GLN A 168 -30.32 -23.43 23.99
C GLN A 168 -31.76 -23.99 23.92
N PHE A 169 -32.14 -24.52 22.76
CA PHE A 169 -33.22 -25.50 22.68
C PHE A 169 -32.56 -26.87 22.75
N LYS A 170 -32.60 -27.45 23.96
CA LYS A 170 -32.23 -28.83 24.23
C LYS A 170 -33.27 -29.74 23.57
N LEU A 171 -33.09 -30.04 22.28
CA LEU A 171 -33.65 -31.23 21.67
C LEU A 171 -32.50 -32.20 21.47
N GLU A 172 -32.63 -33.34 22.15
CA GLU A 172 -31.63 -34.39 22.15
C GLU A 172 -31.33 -34.84 20.71
N SER A 173 -30.04 -34.97 20.41
CA SER A 173 -29.51 -35.86 19.36
C SER A 173 -29.29 -35.34 17.94
N PHE A 174 -29.20 -34.04 17.64
CA PHE A 174 -28.63 -33.59 16.35
C PHE A 174 -27.94 -32.22 16.45
N PHE A 175 -26.60 -32.21 16.40
CA PHE A 175 -25.82 -30.98 16.22
C PHE A 175 -25.75 -30.65 14.74
N VAL A 176 -26.58 -29.73 14.26
CA VAL A 176 -26.34 -29.01 13.01
C VAL A 176 -25.82 -27.63 13.39
N ALA A 177 -24.50 -27.50 13.54
CA ALA A 177 -23.84 -26.22 13.73
C ALA A 177 -23.73 -25.51 12.37
N ASP A 178 -24.87 -25.12 11.81
CA ASP A 178 -24.92 -24.24 10.64
C ASP A 178 -25.46 -22.90 11.12
N LYS A 179 -24.59 -21.88 11.23
CA LYS A 179 -24.94 -20.44 11.22
C LYS A 179 -23.71 -19.55 11.37
N LEU A 180 -23.25 -19.06 10.21
CA LEU A 180 -22.48 -17.83 10.06
C LEU A 180 -23.16 -16.70 10.85
N SER A 181 -22.71 -16.46 12.08
CA SER A 181 -23.35 -15.50 12.98
C SER A 181 -22.64 -14.15 12.89
N ILE A 182 -22.81 -13.46 11.76
CA ILE A 182 -22.22 -12.13 11.57
C ILE A 182 -22.81 -11.19 12.65
N GLY A 183 -21.94 -10.47 13.36
CA GLY A 183 -22.32 -9.56 14.45
C GLY A 183 -23.07 -8.32 13.95
N PRO A 184 -23.38 -7.37 14.83
CA PRO A 184 -24.27 -6.25 14.52
C PRO A 184 -23.68 -5.21 13.56
N TYR A 185 -22.41 -5.37 13.14
CA TYR A 185 -21.64 -4.36 12.42
C TYR A 185 -21.73 -4.49 10.90
N TYR A 186 -21.61 -5.71 10.37
CA TYR A 186 -21.68 -5.96 8.92
C TYR A 186 -23.01 -5.49 8.35
N CYS A 187 -22.96 -4.60 7.37
CA CYS A 187 -24.13 -3.92 6.80
C CYS A 187 -25.08 -3.29 7.86
N GLY A 188 -24.57 -3.02 9.08
CA GLY A 188 -25.35 -2.56 10.21
C GLY A 188 -25.79 -1.10 10.09
N VAL A 189 -26.93 -0.75 10.67
CA VAL A 189 -27.44 0.63 10.72
C VAL A 189 -27.71 1.02 12.17
N GLY A 190 -27.24 2.19 12.59
CA GLY A 190 -27.37 2.73 13.94
C GLY A 190 -26.06 3.32 14.45
N ALA A 191 -26.16 4.31 15.33
CA ALA A 191 -25.01 5.04 15.88
C ALA A 191 -24.06 4.14 16.69
N ASN A 192 -24.54 3.01 17.21
CA ASN A 192 -23.77 2.03 17.96
C ASN A 192 -23.23 0.87 17.08
N LYS A 193 -23.37 0.96 15.75
CA LYS A 193 -23.01 -0.11 14.82
C LYS A 193 -22.14 0.35 13.65
N ALA A 194 -22.43 1.54 13.10
CA ALA A 194 -21.81 2.03 11.86
C ALA A 194 -21.01 3.32 12.10
N PHE A 195 -19.70 3.17 12.31
CA PHE A 195 -18.79 4.28 12.63
C PHE A 195 -18.11 4.82 11.36
N GLY A 196 -18.26 6.12 11.06
CA GLY A 196 -17.61 6.76 9.90
C GLY A 196 -18.40 6.68 8.58
N ARG A 197 -19.72 6.47 8.63
CA ARG A 197 -20.57 6.40 7.42
C ARG A 197 -20.59 7.70 6.61
N ASP A 198 -20.39 8.83 7.25
CA ASP A 198 -20.24 10.15 6.62
C ASP A 198 -19.03 10.21 5.68
N ILE A 199 -17.88 9.67 6.11
CA ILE A 199 -16.68 9.49 5.29
C ILE A 199 -17.00 8.58 4.10
N VAL A 200 -17.59 7.42 4.35
CA VAL A 200 -17.90 6.42 3.30
C VAL A 200 -18.84 6.97 2.24
N ASN A 201 -19.93 7.62 2.66
CA ASN A 201 -20.90 8.21 1.72
C ASN A 201 -20.32 9.40 0.95
N SER A 202 -19.43 10.18 1.57
CA SER A 202 -18.74 11.28 0.90
C SER A 202 -17.77 10.75 -0.14
N HIS A 203 -17.01 9.70 0.18
CA HIS A 203 -16.11 9.01 -0.74
C HIS A 203 -16.86 8.41 -1.93
N PHE A 204 -17.96 7.71 -1.69
CA PHE A 204 -18.78 7.13 -2.76
C PHE A 204 -19.24 8.20 -3.76
N LYS A 205 -19.78 9.32 -3.25
CA LYS A 205 -20.20 10.46 -4.10
C LYS A 205 -19.03 11.11 -4.83
N ALA A 206 -17.88 11.25 -4.18
CA ALA A 206 -16.69 11.84 -4.78
C ALA A 206 -16.14 10.96 -5.91
N CYS A 207 -16.10 9.64 -5.74
CA CYS A 207 -15.72 8.69 -6.79
C CYS A 207 -16.68 8.74 -7.99
N LEU A 208 -18.00 8.75 -7.75
CA LEU A 208 -19.00 8.93 -8.81
C LEU A 208 -18.81 10.25 -9.57
N TYR A 209 -18.57 11.36 -8.86
CA TYR A 209 -18.30 12.66 -9.49
C TYR A 209 -17.01 12.63 -10.33
N ALA A 210 -15.97 11.99 -9.82
CA ALA A 210 -14.67 11.86 -10.49
C ALA A 210 -14.74 11.03 -11.77
N GLY A 211 -15.80 10.22 -11.95
CA GLY A 211 -15.97 9.28 -13.05
C GLY A 211 -15.33 7.92 -12.81
N ILE A 212 -14.98 7.61 -11.56
CA ILE A 212 -14.45 6.29 -11.17
C ILE A 212 -15.58 5.27 -11.23
N ASN A 213 -15.30 4.09 -11.78
CA ASN A 213 -16.26 2.98 -11.88
C ASN A 213 -16.46 2.27 -10.53
N ILE A 214 -16.95 3.00 -9.53
CA ILE A 214 -17.31 2.48 -8.22
C ILE A 214 -18.71 1.84 -8.28
N THR A 215 -18.84 0.59 -7.83
CA THR A 215 -20.08 -0.20 -8.01
C THR A 215 -20.82 -0.50 -6.73
N GLY A 216 -20.18 -0.34 -5.57
CA GLY A 216 -20.85 -0.49 -4.29
C GLY A 216 -19.97 -0.11 -3.10
N ILE A 217 -20.62 -0.13 -1.94
CA ILE A 217 -20.02 0.06 -0.61
C ILE A 217 -20.79 -0.78 0.42
N ASN A 218 -20.11 -1.23 1.47
CA ASN A 218 -20.74 -1.85 2.63
C ASN A 218 -19.94 -1.60 3.91
N GLY A 219 -20.62 -1.70 5.05
CA GLY A 219 -19.94 -1.80 6.35
C GLY A 219 -19.45 -3.23 6.54
N GLU A 220 -18.19 -3.38 6.94
CA GLU A 220 -17.56 -4.68 7.11
C GLU A 220 -17.80 -5.28 8.49
N VAL A 221 -17.32 -6.52 8.70
CA VAL A 221 -17.55 -7.28 9.94
C VAL A 221 -16.92 -6.62 11.17
N MET A 222 -15.72 -6.05 11.04
CA MET A 222 -15.07 -5.36 12.15
C MET A 222 -15.66 -3.93 12.31
N PRO A 223 -16.05 -3.50 13.52
CA PRO A 223 -16.57 -2.15 13.73
C PRO A 223 -15.55 -1.07 13.36
N GLY A 224 -15.93 -0.15 12.47
CA GLY A 224 -15.03 0.87 11.91
C GLY A 224 -14.29 0.43 10.65
N GLN A 225 -14.50 -0.81 10.20
CA GLN A 225 -14.06 -1.33 8.91
C GLN A 225 -15.15 -1.15 7.85
N TRP A 226 -14.73 -0.88 6.63
CA TRP A 226 -15.61 -0.63 5.49
C TRP A 226 -15.00 -1.20 4.21
N GLU A 227 -15.85 -1.33 3.19
CA GLU A 227 -15.45 -1.77 1.86
C GLU A 227 -16.04 -0.86 0.79
N PHE A 228 -15.30 -0.68 -0.31
CA PHE A 228 -15.83 -0.17 -1.57
C PHE A 228 -15.37 -1.07 -2.73
N GLN A 229 -16.21 -1.18 -3.76
CA GLN A 229 -15.91 -2.02 -4.93
C GLN A 229 -15.66 -1.19 -6.18
N ILE A 230 -14.55 -1.46 -6.88
CA ILE A 230 -14.22 -0.90 -8.19
C ILE A 230 -14.43 -1.95 -9.27
N GLY A 231 -15.07 -1.58 -10.37
CA GLY A 231 -15.23 -2.42 -11.55
C GLY A 231 -16.63 -3.05 -11.67
N PRO A 232 -16.91 -3.78 -12.78
CA PRO A 232 -15.91 -4.37 -13.66
C PRO A 232 -15.20 -3.35 -14.55
N SER A 233 -13.87 -3.31 -14.47
CA SER A 233 -12.99 -2.45 -15.28
C SER A 233 -11.96 -3.30 -16.02
N ALA A 234 -11.55 -2.87 -17.22
CA ALA A 234 -10.69 -3.66 -18.10
C ALA A 234 -9.20 -3.35 -17.88
N GLY A 235 -8.39 -4.39 -17.69
CA GLY A 235 -6.93 -4.29 -17.62
C GLY A 235 -6.43 -3.16 -16.71
N ILE A 236 -5.61 -2.26 -17.29
CA ILE A 236 -4.93 -1.18 -16.55
C ILE A 236 -5.90 -0.17 -15.91
N SER A 237 -7.08 0.03 -16.50
CA SER A 237 -8.06 1.02 -15.98
C SER A 237 -8.57 0.66 -14.58
N ALA A 238 -8.73 -0.63 -14.27
CA ALA A 238 -9.11 -1.09 -12.94
C ALA A 238 -8.09 -0.67 -11.87
N CYS A 239 -6.82 -0.59 -12.25
CA CYS A 239 -5.74 -0.21 -11.35
C CYS A 239 -5.68 1.31 -11.16
N ASP A 240 -5.80 2.06 -12.26
CA ASP A 240 -5.82 3.53 -12.25
C ASP A 240 -7.02 4.01 -11.40
N ASP A 241 -8.21 3.43 -11.60
CA ASP A 241 -9.42 3.71 -10.82
C ASP A 241 -9.22 3.46 -9.32
N LEU A 242 -8.66 2.30 -8.94
CA LEU A 242 -8.47 1.96 -7.54
C LEU A 242 -7.46 2.89 -6.84
N TRP A 243 -6.35 3.21 -7.50
CA TRP A 243 -5.37 4.14 -6.92
C TRP A 243 -5.96 5.54 -6.69
N VAL A 244 -6.74 6.05 -7.63
CA VAL A 244 -7.39 7.37 -7.49
C VAL A 244 -8.51 7.29 -6.45
N ALA A 245 -9.25 6.19 -6.36
CA ALA A 245 -10.25 5.97 -5.32
C ALA A 245 -9.62 5.94 -3.92
N ARG A 246 -8.45 5.31 -3.75
CA ARG A 246 -7.66 5.33 -2.51
C ARG A 246 -7.21 6.76 -2.16
N TYR A 247 -6.71 7.51 -3.14
CA TYR A 247 -6.35 8.92 -2.95
C TYR A 247 -7.55 9.75 -2.48
N ILE A 248 -8.69 9.64 -3.14
CA ILE A 248 -9.91 10.38 -2.76
C ILE A 248 -10.34 10.00 -1.34
N LEU A 249 -10.27 8.72 -0.96
CA LEU A 249 -10.62 8.25 0.38
C LEU A 249 -9.72 8.89 1.44
N GLU A 250 -8.40 8.84 1.25
CA GLU A 250 -7.43 9.40 2.19
C GLU A 250 -7.55 10.92 2.33
N ARG A 251 -7.83 11.63 1.22
CA ARG A 251 -8.13 13.06 1.22
C ARG A 251 -9.39 13.40 2.02
N ILE A 252 -10.42 12.56 1.96
CA ILE A 252 -11.65 12.74 2.75
C ILE A 252 -11.41 12.44 4.23
N THR A 253 -10.64 11.40 4.55
CA THR A 253 -10.28 11.11 5.95
C THR A 253 -9.42 12.21 6.55
N GLU A 254 -8.54 12.85 5.76
CA GLU A 254 -7.79 14.05 6.20
C GLU A 254 -8.73 15.18 6.62
N ILE A 255 -9.75 15.49 5.80
CA ILE A 255 -10.74 16.53 6.12
C ILE A 255 -11.51 16.19 7.41
N ALA A 256 -11.81 14.90 7.61
CA ALA A 256 -12.52 14.41 8.79
C ALA A 256 -11.63 14.29 10.04
N GLY A 257 -10.32 14.46 9.94
CA GLY A 257 -9.39 14.23 11.05
C GLY A 257 -9.31 12.76 11.48
N VAL A 258 -9.55 11.83 10.55
CA VAL A 258 -9.51 10.37 10.75
C VAL A 258 -8.32 9.80 9.97
N VAL A 259 -7.71 8.74 10.49
CA VAL A 259 -6.60 8.05 9.83
C VAL A 259 -7.13 6.83 9.08
N LEU A 260 -6.71 6.67 7.83
CA LEU A 260 -7.04 5.53 7.00
C LEU A 260 -5.97 4.45 7.14
N SER A 261 -6.38 3.20 7.34
CA SER A 261 -5.47 2.05 7.33
C SER A 261 -5.90 1.02 6.29
N PHE A 262 -4.94 0.65 5.45
CA PHE A 262 -4.99 -0.54 4.59
C PHE A 262 -4.18 -1.70 5.18
N ASP A 263 -3.77 -1.66 6.45
CA ASP A 263 -3.07 -2.80 7.08
C ASP A 263 -3.95 -4.06 7.01
N PRO A 264 -3.42 -5.22 6.59
CA PRO A 264 -4.20 -6.45 6.45
C PRO A 264 -4.76 -6.98 7.78
N GLN A 265 -4.13 -6.64 8.92
CA GLN A 265 -4.55 -7.03 10.26
C GLN A 265 -4.36 -5.86 11.24
N PRO A 266 -5.25 -4.85 11.22
CA PRO A 266 -5.07 -3.63 12.00
C PRO A 266 -5.17 -3.87 13.50
N ILE A 267 -5.98 -4.85 13.94
CA ILE A 267 -6.12 -5.24 15.35
C ILE A 267 -5.88 -6.75 15.48
N LYS A 268 -4.98 -7.13 16.40
CA LYS A 268 -4.72 -8.54 16.69
C LYS A 268 -5.88 -9.16 17.46
N GLY A 269 -6.09 -10.46 17.27
CA GLY A 269 -7.08 -11.25 18.02
C GLY A 269 -8.28 -11.64 17.17
N ASP A 270 -9.44 -11.78 17.79
CA ASP A 270 -10.69 -12.28 17.19
C ASP A 270 -11.46 -11.17 16.42
N TRP A 271 -10.72 -10.38 15.63
CA TRP A 271 -11.25 -9.29 14.81
C TRP A 271 -10.94 -9.54 13.34
N ASN A 272 -11.93 -9.27 12.48
CA ASN A 272 -11.80 -9.48 11.06
C ASN A 272 -10.64 -8.66 10.49
N CYS A 273 -10.03 -9.26 9.48
CA CYS A 273 -8.88 -8.73 8.76
C CYS A 273 -9.35 -7.88 7.58
N ALA A 274 -8.42 -7.19 6.90
CA ALA A 274 -8.71 -6.40 5.70
C ALA A 274 -8.14 -7.03 4.42
N GLY A 275 -9.01 -7.30 3.44
CA GLY A 275 -8.69 -7.87 2.13
C GLY A 275 -8.77 -6.87 0.97
N ALA A 276 -8.33 -7.33 -0.20
CA ALA A 276 -8.58 -6.68 -1.49
C ALA A 276 -9.05 -7.72 -2.51
N HIS A 277 -10.21 -8.37 -2.26
CA HIS A 277 -10.62 -9.50 -3.09
C HIS A 277 -10.71 -9.07 -4.56
N THR A 278 -10.11 -9.88 -5.43
CA THR A 278 -9.99 -9.54 -6.86
C THR A 278 -10.82 -10.52 -7.67
N ASN A 279 -11.98 -10.07 -8.11
CA ASN A 279 -12.84 -10.76 -9.06
C ASN A 279 -12.22 -10.67 -10.45
N PHE A 280 -12.11 -11.80 -11.15
CA PHE A 280 -11.46 -11.87 -12.47
C PHE A 280 -12.26 -12.70 -13.46
N SER A 281 -12.34 -12.20 -14.70
CA SER A 281 -12.81 -12.97 -15.84
C SER A 281 -12.14 -12.55 -17.13
N THR A 282 -12.06 -13.47 -18.08
CA THR A 282 -11.76 -13.18 -19.49
C THR A 282 -13.02 -13.33 -20.35
N LYS A 283 -12.96 -12.88 -21.60
CA LYS A 283 -14.01 -13.06 -22.61
C LYS A 283 -14.44 -14.53 -22.72
N SER A 284 -13.47 -15.44 -22.75
CA SER A 284 -13.72 -16.88 -22.80
C SER A 284 -14.42 -17.40 -21.54
N MET A 285 -14.11 -16.87 -20.35
CA MET A 285 -14.80 -17.23 -19.10
C MET A 285 -16.25 -16.73 -19.03
N ARG A 286 -16.53 -15.60 -19.67
CA ARG A 286 -17.88 -15.00 -19.72
C ARG A 286 -18.76 -15.61 -20.82
N SER A 287 -18.18 -16.37 -21.75
CA SER A 287 -18.86 -17.02 -22.87
C SER A 287 -19.45 -18.39 -22.46
N ASP A 288 -20.31 -18.96 -23.30
CA ASP A 288 -20.92 -20.28 -23.03
C ASP A 288 -19.85 -21.37 -22.87
N GLY A 289 -20.00 -22.21 -21.83
CA GLY A 289 -18.98 -23.18 -21.43
C GLY A 289 -17.80 -22.59 -20.66
N GLY A 290 -17.83 -21.29 -20.34
CA GLY A 290 -16.75 -20.56 -19.67
C GLY A 290 -16.36 -21.09 -18.29
N TYR A 291 -17.23 -21.86 -17.62
CA TYR A 291 -16.89 -22.48 -16.33
C TYR A 291 -15.71 -23.46 -16.40
N GLU A 292 -15.54 -24.18 -17.52
CA GLU A 292 -14.37 -25.03 -17.71
C GLU A 292 -13.09 -24.21 -17.91
N VAL A 293 -13.19 -23.02 -18.52
CA VAL A 293 -12.09 -22.07 -18.63
C VAL A 293 -11.70 -21.53 -17.25
N ILE A 294 -12.68 -21.24 -16.39
CA ILE A 294 -12.48 -20.84 -15.00
C ILE A 294 -11.70 -21.91 -14.23
N LYS A 295 -12.14 -23.18 -14.27
CA LYS A 295 -11.43 -24.28 -13.58
C LYS A 295 -9.97 -24.42 -14.03
N LYS A 296 -9.72 -24.33 -15.35
CA LYS A 296 -8.36 -24.35 -15.91
C LYS A 296 -7.52 -23.18 -15.41
N ALA A 297 -8.09 -21.99 -15.34
CA ALA A 297 -7.40 -20.81 -14.81
C ALA A 297 -7.06 -20.96 -13.32
N ILE A 298 -7.98 -21.48 -12.51
CA ILE A 298 -7.75 -21.76 -11.09
C ILE A 298 -6.59 -22.77 -10.91
N SER A 299 -6.54 -23.83 -11.72
CA SER A 299 -5.42 -24.80 -11.67
C SER A 299 -4.06 -24.17 -12.01
N LYS A 300 -4.02 -23.15 -12.89
CA LYS A 300 -2.78 -22.39 -13.12
C LYS A 300 -2.38 -21.55 -11.91
N LEU A 301 -3.36 -20.90 -11.25
CA LEU A 301 -3.12 -20.09 -10.04
C LEU A 301 -2.61 -20.95 -8.87
N GLU A 302 -3.12 -22.17 -8.73
CA GLU A 302 -2.67 -23.14 -7.72
C GLU A 302 -1.16 -23.41 -7.85
N LYS A 303 -0.69 -23.65 -9.07
CA LYS A 303 0.72 -23.95 -9.36
C LYS A 303 1.67 -22.78 -9.07
N ARG A 304 1.16 -21.55 -9.03
CA ARG A 304 1.93 -20.33 -8.75
C ARG A 304 1.51 -19.66 -7.44
N HIS A 305 0.93 -20.42 -6.52
CA HIS A 305 0.38 -19.88 -5.29
C HIS A 305 1.42 -19.08 -4.49
N LYS A 306 2.64 -19.62 -4.34
CA LYS A 306 3.71 -18.99 -3.55
C LYS A 306 4.16 -17.66 -4.15
N GLU A 307 4.30 -17.59 -5.47
CA GLU A 307 4.71 -16.40 -6.20
C GLU A 307 3.65 -15.31 -6.11
N HIS A 308 2.37 -15.68 -6.19
CA HIS A 308 1.27 -14.75 -5.99
C HIS A 308 1.24 -14.22 -4.55
N ILE A 309 1.32 -15.10 -3.54
CA ILE A 309 1.33 -14.68 -2.12
C ILE A 309 2.45 -13.69 -1.83
N ALA A 310 3.66 -13.90 -2.36
CA ALA A 310 4.78 -12.99 -2.19
C ALA A 310 4.53 -11.58 -2.76
N ALA A 311 3.59 -11.43 -3.69
CA ALA A 311 3.24 -10.17 -4.34
C ALA A 311 1.91 -9.56 -3.85
N TYR A 312 1.19 -10.26 -2.98
CA TYR A 312 -0.22 -9.97 -2.64
C TYR A 312 -0.38 -9.07 -1.39
N GLY A 313 0.67 -8.33 -1.03
CA GLY A 313 0.68 -7.39 0.09
C GLY A 313 1.52 -7.89 1.26
N GLU A 314 2.31 -6.98 1.83
CA GLU A 314 3.14 -7.27 3.01
C GLU A 314 2.25 -7.38 4.27
N GLY A 315 2.59 -8.30 5.18
CA GLY A 315 1.85 -8.50 6.42
C GLY A 315 0.66 -9.46 6.30
N ASN A 316 0.45 -10.05 5.12
CA ASN A 316 -0.68 -10.92 4.83
C ASN A 316 -0.66 -12.24 5.64
N GLU A 317 0.50 -12.64 6.16
CA GLU A 317 0.65 -13.79 7.07
C GLU A 317 -0.11 -13.62 8.39
N ARG A 318 -0.40 -12.38 8.80
CA ARG A 318 -1.23 -12.08 9.98
C ARG A 318 -2.73 -12.26 9.70
N ARG A 319 -3.11 -12.16 8.42
CA ARG A 319 -4.50 -12.23 7.93
C ARG A 319 -4.88 -13.65 7.51
N LEU A 320 -4.11 -14.24 6.59
CA LEU A 320 -4.39 -15.54 5.96
C LEU A 320 -4.06 -16.71 6.91
N THR A 321 -4.91 -16.90 7.90
CA THR A 321 -4.72 -17.87 8.99
C THR A 321 -5.67 -19.08 8.93
N GLY A 322 -6.55 -19.12 7.91
CA GLY A 322 -7.63 -20.10 7.82
C GLY A 322 -8.86 -19.77 8.68
N LYS A 323 -8.83 -18.64 9.41
CA LYS A 323 -9.94 -18.12 10.23
C LYS A 323 -10.53 -16.86 9.56
N HIS A 324 -11.64 -16.36 10.11
CA HIS A 324 -12.24 -15.08 9.69
C HIS A 324 -12.49 -14.96 8.18
N GLU A 325 -13.08 -16.00 7.57
CA GLU A 325 -13.40 -16.03 6.13
C GLU A 325 -12.17 -15.92 5.20
N THR A 326 -11.01 -16.44 5.66
CA THR A 326 -9.78 -16.57 4.87
C THR A 326 -9.27 -18.01 4.83
N ALA A 327 -8.44 -18.33 3.83
CA ALA A 327 -7.66 -19.57 3.78
C ALA A 327 -6.30 -19.41 4.50
N ASP A 328 -5.66 -20.52 4.88
CA ASP A 328 -4.27 -20.48 5.38
C ASP A 328 -3.30 -20.09 4.26
N ILE A 329 -2.33 -19.23 4.57
CA ILE A 329 -1.38 -18.65 3.61
C ILE A 329 -0.54 -19.66 2.84
N ASN A 330 -0.37 -20.89 3.36
CA ASN A 330 0.43 -21.94 2.70
C ASN A 330 -0.43 -22.92 1.89
N THR A 331 -1.76 -22.83 2.03
CA THR A 331 -2.70 -23.75 1.39
C THR A 331 -3.44 -23.05 0.26
N PHE A 332 -3.51 -23.73 -0.89
CA PHE A 332 -4.39 -23.30 -1.97
C PHE A 332 -5.65 -24.17 -1.96
N ILE A 333 -6.79 -23.54 -1.73
CA ILE A 333 -8.10 -24.19 -1.74
C ILE A 333 -9.00 -23.37 -2.65
N TRP A 334 -9.84 -24.04 -3.45
CA TRP A 334 -10.92 -23.37 -4.15
C TRP A 334 -12.24 -24.12 -3.96
N GLY A 335 -13.35 -23.40 -4.06
CA GLY A 335 -14.66 -24.01 -3.96
C GLY A 335 -15.80 -23.09 -4.35
N VAL A 336 -16.95 -23.69 -4.65
CA VAL A 336 -18.16 -22.92 -4.95
C VAL A 336 -18.81 -22.44 -3.67
N ALA A 337 -19.08 -21.13 -3.60
CA ALA A 337 -19.63 -20.45 -2.43
C ALA A 337 -18.81 -20.61 -1.13
N ASN A 338 -17.56 -21.07 -1.23
CA ASN A 338 -16.72 -21.29 -0.07
C ASN A 338 -15.92 -20.02 0.24
N ARG A 339 -16.33 -19.29 1.28
CA ARG A 339 -15.62 -18.07 1.72
C ARG A 339 -14.30 -18.35 2.43
N GLY A 340 -14.10 -19.56 2.98
CA GLY A 340 -12.83 -19.98 3.58
C GLY A 340 -11.80 -20.48 2.57
N ALA A 341 -12.09 -20.43 1.27
CA ALA A 341 -11.19 -20.83 0.21
C ALA A 341 -10.29 -19.67 -0.24
N SER A 342 -9.14 -20.00 -0.82
CA SER A 342 -8.25 -19.03 -1.47
C SER A 342 -8.90 -18.42 -2.71
N ILE A 343 -9.55 -19.26 -3.52
CA ILE A 343 -10.36 -18.85 -4.67
C ILE A 343 -11.81 -19.29 -4.49
N ARG A 344 -12.75 -18.37 -4.65
CA ARG A 344 -14.19 -18.66 -4.60
C ARG A 344 -14.82 -18.53 -5.97
N VAL A 345 -15.70 -19.46 -6.31
CA VAL A 345 -16.61 -19.31 -7.45
C VAL A 345 -18.02 -19.07 -6.92
N GLY A 346 -18.72 -18.05 -7.44
CA GLY A 346 -20.10 -17.75 -7.04
C GLY A 346 -21.09 -18.86 -7.46
N ARG A 347 -22.16 -19.06 -6.68
CA ARG A 347 -23.25 -19.98 -7.05
C ARG A 347 -23.87 -19.63 -8.41
N ASP A 348 -23.99 -18.35 -8.71
CA ASP A 348 -24.53 -17.90 -9.99
C ASP A 348 -23.61 -18.24 -11.16
N THR A 349 -22.28 -18.12 -11.00
CA THR A 349 -21.31 -18.54 -12.01
C THR A 349 -21.38 -20.04 -12.26
N GLU A 350 -21.42 -20.85 -11.19
CA GLU A 350 -21.58 -22.31 -11.28
C GLU A 350 -22.88 -22.67 -12.01
N LYS A 351 -24.01 -22.12 -11.55
CA LYS A 351 -25.34 -22.41 -12.10
C LYS A 351 -25.49 -22.01 -13.57
N LYS A 352 -24.88 -20.88 -13.98
CA LYS A 352 -24.92 -20.39 -15.36
C LYS A 352 -23.88 -21.06 -16.26
N GLY A 353 -22.91 -21.79 -15.71
CA GLY A 353 -21.82 -22.41 -16.46
C GLY A 353 -20.84 -21.40 -17.10
N LYS A 354 -20.85 -20.13 -16.66
CA LYS A 354 -20.00 -19.04 -17.14
C LYS A 354 -20.02 -17.84 -16.18
N GLY A 355 -18.98 -17.02 -16.19
CA GLY A 355 -18.88 -15.83 -15.33
C GLY A 355 -17.46 -15.48 -14.92
N TYR A 356 -17.24 -15.33 -13.62
CA TYR A 356 -15.96 -14.94 -13.01
C TYR A 356 -15.68 -15.77 -11.73
N PHE A 357 -14.43 -15.75 -11.27
CA PHE A 357 -14.03 -16.22 -9.94
C PHE A 357 -13.49 -15.05 -9.11
N GLU A 358 -13.40 -15.26 -7.80
CA GLU A 358 -12.94 -14.29 -6.79
C GLU A 358 -11.63 -14.81 -6.16
N ASP A 359 -10.52 -14.10 -6.35
CA ASP A 359 -9.27 -14.36 -5.63
C ASP A 359 -9.28 -13.61 -4.30
N ARG A 360 -9.35 -14.35 -3.19
CA ARG A 360 -9.51 -13.82 -1.82
C ARG A 360 -8.18 -13.61 -1.08
N ARG A 361 -7.08 -13.97 -1.75
CA ARG A 361 -5.72 -13.90 -1.19
C ARG A 361 -5.08 -12.50 -1.15
N PRO A 362 -5.38 -11.54 -2.06
CA PRO A 362 -4.79 -10.22 -1.97
C PRO A 362 -5.20 -9.50 -0.69
N ALA A 363 -4.23 -8.89 -0.02
CA ALA A 363 -4.45 -8.10 1.17
C ALA A 363 -4.91 -6.67 0.83
N SER A 364 -5.51 -5.97 1.78
CA SER A 364 -6.01 -4.60 1.59
C SER A 364 -4.94 -3.60 1.12
N ASN A 365 -3.67 -3.80 1.48
CA ASN A 365 -2.54 -2.96 1.06
C ASN A 365 -1.89 -3.37 -0.27
N MET A 366 -2.45 -4.33 -1.01
CA MET A 366 -1.86 -4.78 -2.26
C MET A 366 -1.75 -3.65 -3.30
N ASP A 367 -0.79 -3.75 -4.22
CA ASP A 367 -0.68 -2.87 -5.38
C ASP A 367 -1.51 -3.46 -6.53
N PRO A 368 -2.57 -2.76 -7.01
CA PRO A 368 -3.42 -3.28 -8.07
C PRO A 368 -2.67 -3.58 -9.36
N TYR A 369 -1.63 -2.80 -9.71
CA TYR A 369 -0.85 -3.06 -10.92
C TYR A 369 -0.15 -4.41 -10.84
N VAL A 370 0.37 -4.76 -9.67
CA VAL A 370 1.07 -6.02 -9.45
C VAL A 370 0.08 -7.18 -9.48
N VAL A 371 -0.97 -7.13 -8.65
CA VAL A 371 -1.92 -8.25 -8.50
C VAL A 371 -2.65 -8.54 -9.81
N THR A 372 -3.24 -7.52 -10.44
CA THR A 372 -4.06 -7.71 -11.64
C THR A 372 -3.22 -8.23 -12.83
N SER A 373 -2.03 -7.65 -13.05
CA SER A 373 -1.13 -8.05 -14.13
C SER A 373 -0.58 -9.46 -13.90
N MET A 374 -0.30 -9.84 -12.65
CA MET A 374 0.20 -11.18 -12.32
C MET A 374 -0.89 -12.25 -12.51
N ILE A 375 -2.16 -11.94 -12.19
CA ILE A 375 -3.31 -12.80 -12.52
C ILE A 375 -3.41 -12.99 -14.05
N ALA A 376 -3.40 -11.92 -14.84
CA ALA A 376 -3.44 -12.03 -16.30
C ALA A 376 -2.25 -12.82 -16.86
N GLN A 377 -1.04 -12.54 -16.37
CA GLN A 377 0.17 -13.23 -16.80
C GLN A 377 0.09 -14.72 -16.51
N THR A 378 -0.30 -15.13 -15.29
CA THR A 378 -0.40 -16.54 -14.91
C THR A 378 -1.50 -17.27 -15.69
N ILE A 379 -2.65 -16.63 -15.92
CA ILE A 379 -3.79 -17.30 -16.55
C ILE A 379 -3.65 -17.38 -18.07
N ILE A 380 -3.22 -16.28 -18.70
CA ILE A 380 -3.24 -16.11 -20.15
C ILE A 380 -1.89 -16.49 -20.76
N LEU A 381 -0.79 -15.93 -20.25
CA LEU A 381 0.52 -16.01 -20.90
C LEU A 381 1.37 -17.19 -20.43
N TRP A 382 1.29 -17.51 -19.15
CA TRP A 382 2.12 -18.55 -18.55
C TRP A 382 1.68 -19.96 -19.00
N LYS A 383 2.69 -20.76 -19.35
CA LYS A 383 2.56 -22.16 -19.72
C LYS A 383 3.28 -23.01 -18.65
N PRO A 384 2.57 -23.91 -17.96
CA PRO A 384 3.11 -24.75 -16.89
C PRO A 384 4.15 -25.76 -17.36
#